data_AF-A0A9D3MKF9-F1
#
_entry.id   AF-A0A9D3MKF9-F1
#
_cell.length_a   1.000
_cell.length_b   1.000
_cell.length_c   1.000
_cell.angle_alpha   90.00
_cell.angle_beta   90.00
_cell.angle_gamma   90.00
#
_symmetry.space_group_name_H-M   'P 1'
#
loop_
_entity.id
_entity.type
_entity.pdbx_description
1 polymer ?
#
loop_
_entity_poly.entity_id
_entity_poly.type
_entity_poly.pdbx_seq_one_letter_code
_entity_poly.pdbx_strand_id
1 'polypeptide(L)'
;MGDVGAEPEETGKNGSISLLVVAGSGGHTTEVLRLVESLSLAYSPRHYVIADTDKMSEDKIRTLETSKNGMDVQPKFTIHHIPRSREVRQSWSSSVLTTLNALLYSVPLVFKLRPDMVLCNGPGTCVPLCVAGLLLGALGVKKVLIVYVESICRVETLSLSGKILYHLSDYFFVQWSTLKDKYPRSVYIGRIV
;
A
#
# COMPACT_ATOMS: atom_id res chain seq x y z
N MET A 1 40.92 -4.42 4.71
CA MET A 1 39.58 -4.50 4.08
C MET A 1 38.71 -5.27 5.05
N GLY A 2 37.73 -4.69 5.74
CA GLY A 2 37.10 -3.38 5.50
C GLY A 2 35.78 -3.56 4.77
N ASP A 3 34.84 -4.24 5.41
CA ASP A 3 33.45 -4.31 4.97
C ASP A 3 32.61 -3.40 5.87
N VAL A 4 31.84 -2.54 5.23
CA VAL A 4 31.10 -1.46 5.89
C VAL A 4 29.79 -2.02 6.41
N GLY A 5 29.66 -2.08 7.73
CA GLY A 5 28.38 -2.38 8.37
C GLY A 5 27.36 -1.30 7.98
N ALA A 6 26.38 -1.67 7.17
CA ALA A 6 25.24 -0.80 6.90
C ALA A 6 24.38 -0.72 8.18
N GLU A 7 24.46 0.40 8.88
CA GLU A 7 23.57 0.66 10.01
C GLU A 7 22.11 0.75 9.54
N PRO A 8 21.15 0.13 10.27
CA PRO A 8 19.75 0.27 9.94
C PRO A 8 19.28 1.69 10.22
N GLU A 9 18.94 2.41 9.14
CA GLU A 9 18.38 3.76 9.12
C GLU A 9 17.22 3.91 10.13
N GLU A 10 17.24 4.95 10.98
CA GLU A 10 16.35 5.08 12.15
C GLU A 10 14.85 4.91 11.83
N THR A 11 14.29 3.75 12.18
CA THR A 11 12.86 3.48 12.03
C THR A 11 12.07 3.87 13.27
N GLY A 12 11.25 4.93 13.14
CA GLY A 12 10.13 5.24 14.03
C GLY A 12 10.50 5.67 15.46
N LYS A 13 10.32 6.96 15.77
CA LYS A 13 10.37 7.46 17.16
C LYS A 13 9.36 6.65 18.01
N ASN A 14 9.88 5.92 19.01
CA ASN A 14 9.21 4.95 19.90
C ASN A 14 8.93 3.53 19.33
N GLY A 15 9.59 3.10 18.25
CA GLY A 15 9.54 1.70 17.78
C GLY A 15 8.20 1.28 17.14
N SER A 16 7.32 2.25 16.86
CA SER A 16 6.07 2.08 16.12
C SER A 16 6.20 2.64 14.71
N ILE A 17 5.74 1.89 13.72
CA ILE A 17 5.79 2.20 12.29
C ILE A 17 4.41 2.70 11.85
N SER A 18 4.28 3.97 11.46
CA SER A 18 3.04 4.50 10.87
C SER A 18 2.82 3.89 9.49
N LEU A 19 1.69 3.19 9.33
CA LEU A 19 1.38 2.40 8.14
C LEU A 19 0.23 3.03 7.35
N LEU A 20 0.48 3.38 6.09
CA LEU A 20 -0.56 3.74 5.12
C LEU A 20 -0.97 2.49 4.34
N VAL A 21 -2.20 2.01 4.53
CA VAL A 21 -2.75 0.85 3.80
C VAL A 21 -3.64 1.34 2.67
N VAL A 22 -3.29 1.03 1.43
CA VAL A 22 -4.17 1.33 0.28
C VAL A 22 -5.09 0.13 0.05
N ALA A 23 -6.35 0.29 0.44
CA ALA A 23 -7.38 -0.71 0.22
C ALA A 23 -8.07 -0.47 -1.13
N GLY A 24 -7.85 -1.40 -2.06
CA GLY A 24 -8.65 -1.49 -3.27
C GLY A 24 -10.09 -1.92 -3.00
N SER A 25 -10.89 -2.08 -4.05
CA SER A 25 -12.29 -2.49 -3.93
C SER A 25 -12.52 -3.99 -4.14
N GLY A 26 -13.46 -4.55 -3.36
CA GLY A 26 -13.91 -5.93 -3.50
C GLY A 26 -12.89 -6.96 -3.04
N GLY A 27 -12.28 -7.68 -3.98
CA GLY A 27 -11.28 -8.73 -3.71
C GLY A 27 -9.97 -8.15 -3.18
N HIS A 28 -9.47 -7.07 -3.78
CA HIS A 28 -8.23 -6.42 -3.35
C HIS A 28 -8.29 -5.92 -1.89
N THR A 29 -9.47 -5.51 -1.42
CA THR A 29 -9.68 -5.20 0.00
C THR A 29 -9.41 -6.41 0.87
N THR A 30 -10.00 -7.56 0.53
CA THR A 30 -9.85 -8.80 1.30
C THR A 30 -8.39 -9.25 1.31
N GLU A 31 -7.70 -9.18 0.17
CA GLU A 31 -6.27 -9.51 0.06
C GLU A 31 -5.41 -8.63 0.99
N VAL A 32 -5.58 -7.31 0.98
CA VAL A 32 -4.74 -6.42 1.81
C VAL A 32 -5.12 -6.47 3.29
N LEU A 33 -6.40 -6.67 3.61
CA LEU A 33 -6.84 -6.84 4.99
C LEU A 33 -6.31 -8.15 5.59
N ARG A 34 -6.22 -9.24 4.83
CA ARG A 34 -5.61 -10.50 5.30
C ARG A 34 -4.11 -10.36 5.62
N LEU A 35 -3.40 -9.51 4.87
CA LEU A 35 -2.02 -9.13 5.21
C LEU A 35 -1.98 -8.34 6.53
N VAL A 36 -2.81 -7.29 6.67
CA VAL A 36 -2.85 -6.46 7.89
C VAL A 36 -3.35 -7.23 9.12
N GLU A 37 -4.21 -8.23 8.93
CA GLU A 37 -4.60 -9.20 9.96
C GLU A 37 -3.38 -9.91 10.57
N SER A 38 -2.38 -10.21 9.74
CA SER A 38 -1.14 -10.86 10.17
C SER A 38 -0.08 -9.89 10.71
N LEU A 39 -0.26 -8.57 10.56
CA LEU A 39 0.67 -7.56 11.09
C LEU A 39 0.48 -7.33 12.60
N SER A 40 1.61 -7.15 13.29
CA SER A 40 1.68 -6.84 14.72
C SER A 40 1.17 -5.42 15.02
N LEU A 41 1.00 -5.12 16.32
CA LEU A 41 0.62 -3.79 16.80
C LEU A 41 1.74 -2.74 16.65
N ALA A 42 2.98 -3.14 16.34
CA ALA A 42 4.05 -2.21 16.02
C ALA A 42 3.76 -1.39 14.75
N TYR A 43 2.96 -1.92 13.82
CA TYR A 43 2.46 -1.20 12.65
C TYR A 43 1.23 -0.37 13.03
N SER A 44 1.45 0.73 13.76
CA SER A 44 0.46 1.65 14.29
C SER A 44 1.07 3.06 14.41
N PRO A 45 0.33 4.16 14.14
CA PRO A 45 -1.06 4.21 13.70
C PRO A 45 -1.26 3.67 12.28
N ARG A 46 -2.49 3.23 11.98
CA ARG A 46 -2.87 2.69 10.67
C ARG A 46 -3.78 3.64 9.93
N HIS A 47 -3.36 4.08 8.75
CA HIS A 47 -4.10 5.01 7.91
C HIS A 47 -4.59 4.24 6.69
N TYR A 48 -5.88 3.92 6.64
CA TYR A 48 -6.49 3.27 5.50
C TYR A 48 -6.90 4.30 4.46
N VAL A 49 -6.60 4.04 3.19
CA VAL A 49 -7.06 4.84 2.06
C VAL A 49 -7.94 3.97 1.16
N ILE A 50 -9.18 4.40 0.95
CA ILE A 50 -10.19 3.74 0.11
C ILE A 50 -10.74 4.71 -0.95
N ALA A 51 -11.46 4.15 -1.92
CA ALA A 51 -12.22 4.93 -2.87
C ALA A 51 -13.47 5.55 -2.24
N ASP A 52 -13.82 6.79 -2.63
CA ASP A 52 -15.02 7.52 -2.15
C ASP A 52 -16.33 6.71 -2.24
N THR A 53 -16.44 5.81 -3.22
CA THR A 53 -17.64 5.02 -3.50
C THR A 53 -17.69 3.66 -2.77
N ASP A 54 -16.67 3.30 -2.01
CA ASP A 54 -16.46 1.92 -1.53
C ASP A 54 -16.76 1.71 -0.04
N LYS A 55 -18.05 1.83 0.30
CA LYS A 55 -18.56 1.55 1.65
C LYS A 55 -18.28 0.13 2.13
N MET A 56 -18.32 -0.85 1.22
CA MET A 56 -18.05 -2.25 1.54
C MET A 56 -16.62 -2.47 2.04
N SER A 57 -15.65 -1.75 1.51
CA SER A 57 -14.27 -1.77 2.02
C SER A 57 -14.16 -1.09 3.38
N GLU A 58 -14.89 0.01 3.59
CA GLU A 58 -14.94 0.71 4.88
C GLU A 58 -15.44 -0.19 6.02
N ASP A 59 -16.55 -0.89 5.81
CA ASP A 59 -17.14 -1.78 6.80
C ASP A 59 -16.17 -2.93 7.16
N LYS A 60 -15.52 -3.55 6.15
CA LYS A 60 -14.50 -4.59 6.36
C LYS A 60 -13.31 -4.10 7.21
N ILE A 61 -12.81 -2.88 6.96
CA ILE A 61 -11.73 -2.27 7.74
C ILE A 61 -12.17 -2.12 9.20
N ARG A 62 -13.38 -1.58 9.43
CA ARG A 62 -13.93 -1.37 10.78
C ARG A 62 -14.10 -2.70 11.53
N THR A 63 -14.58 -3.75 10.86
CA THR A 63 -14.67 -5.09 11.46
C THR A 63 -13.30 -5.65 11.86
N LEU A 64 -12.28 -5.53 11.00
CA LEU A 64 -10.93 -6.03 11.27
C LEU A 64 -10.24 -5.31 12.44
N GLU A 65 -10.33 -3.99 12.49
CA GLU A 65 -9.72 -3.25 13.61
C GLU A 65 -10.51 -3.45 14.91
N THR A 66 -11.83 -3.64 14.84
CA THR A 66 -12.61 -4.01 16.03
C THR A 66 -12.25 -5.40 16.56
N SER A 67 -12.01 -6.39 15.69
CA SER A 67 -11.67 -7.76 16.11
C SER A 67 -10.25 -7.90 16.66
N LYS A 68 -9.31 -7.05 16.23
CA LYS A 68 -7.95 -6.98 16.81
C LYS A 68 -7.92 -6.38 18.22
N ASN A 69 -8.95 -5.62 18.61
CA ASN A 69 -8.93 -4.81 19.82
C ASN A 69 -9.56 -5.54 21.00
N GLY A 70 -8.77 -6.39 21.65
CA GLY A 70 -9.02 -6.79 23.04
C GLY A 70 -9.14 -5.55 23.94
N MET A 71 -9.90 -5.66 25.03
CA MET A 71 -10.60 -4.55 25.71
C MET A 71 -9.80 -3.30 26.14
N ASP A 72 -8.46 -3.29 26.15
CA ASP A 72 -7.68 -2.29 26.92
C ASP A 72 -6.68 -1.41 26.12
N VAL A 73 -6.50 -1.64 24.81
CA VAL A 73 -5.75 -0.70 23.95
C VAL A 73 -6.42 -0.61 22.58
N GLN A 74 -6.91 0.57 22.21
CA GLN A 74 -7.45 0.85 20.87
C GLN A 74 -6.30 1.36 19.97
N PRO A 75 -5.67 0.54 19.11
CA PRO A 75 -4.81 1.03 18.03
C PRO A 75 -5.53 2.11 17.21
N LYS A 76 -4.85 3.25 17.08
CA LYS A 76 -5.36 4.44 16.43
C LYS A 76 -5.37 4.24 14.91
N PHE A 77 -6.50 3.78 14.38
CA PHE A 77 -6.73 3.73 12.95
C PHE A 77 -7.52 4.95 12.45
N THR A 78 -7.31 5.33 11.19
CA THR A 78 -8.11 6.33 10.48
C THR A 78 -8.43 5.83 9.09
N ILE A 79 -9.57 6.24 8.54
CA ILE A 79 -9.97 5.95 7.17
C ILE A 79 -10.02 7.28 6.42
N HIS A 80 -9.47 7.27 5.20
CA HIS A 80 -9.44 8.39 4.28
C HIS A 80 -10.00 7.96 2.94
N HIS A 81 -10.77 8.84 2.31
CA HIS A 81 -11.37 8.59 1.00
C HIS A 81 -10.67 9.44 -0.06
N ILE A 82 -10.42 8.87 -1.23
CA ILE A 82 -9.91 9.57 -2.41
C ILE A 82 -10.69 9.18 -3.67
N PRO A 83 -10.75 10.06 -4.69
CA PRO A 83 -11.41 9.74 -5.95
C PRO A 83 -10.73 8.56 -6.64
N ARG A 84 -11.51 7.67 -7.25
CA ARG A 84 -10.97 6.52 -7.99
C ARG A 84 -10.11 6.97 -9.16
N SER A 85 -8.88 6.45 -9.23
CA SER A 85 -7.96 6.71 -10.35
C SER A 85 -8.44 6.11 -11.68
N ARG A 86 -9.38 5.16 -11.67
CA ARG A 86 -10.03 4.62 -12.88
C ARG A 86 -11.36 3.92 -12.57
N GLU A 87 -12.39 4.20 -13.35
CA GLU A 87 -13.65 3.44 -13.37
C GLU A 87 -13.60 2.22 -14.32
N VAL A 88 -14.46 1.24 -14.06
CA VAL A 88 -14.59 0.06 -14.94
C VAL A 88 -15.17 0.52 -16.29
N ARG A 89 -14.50 0.17 -17.41
CA ARG A 89 -14.78 0.61 -18.80
C ARG A 89 -14.31 2.03 -19.21
N GLN A 90 -13.55 2.76 -18.40
CA GLN A 90 -12.92 4.01 -18.87
C GLN A 90 -11.84 3.80 -19.94
N SER A 91 -11.69 4.80 -20.83
CA SER A 91 -10.66 4.84 -21.88
C SER A 91 -9.27 5.09 -21.29
N TRP A 92 -8.23 4.68 -22.01
CA TRP A 92 -6.83 4.86 -21.57
C TRP A 92 -6.45 6.33 -21.34
N SER A 93 -6.90 7.24 -22.19
CA SER A 93 -6.62 8.68 -22.06
C SER A 93 -7.31 9.31 -20.85
N SER A 94 -8.59 8.99 -20.60
CA SER A 94 -9.28 9.46 -19.39
C SER A 94 -8.69 8.87 -18.11
N SER A 95 -8.21 7.62 -18.16
CA SER A 95 -7.54 6.95 -17.03
C SER A 95 -6.29 7.68 -16.52
N VAL A 96 -5.54 8.33 -17.42
CA VAL A 96 -4.38 9.17 -17.03
C VAL A 96 -4.86 10.42 -16.30
N LEU A 97 -5.89 11.10 -16.81
CA LEU A 97 -6.46 12.30 -16.19
C LEU A 97 -7.02 12.01 -14.79
N THR A 98 -7.75 10.90 -14.61
CA THR A 98 -8.28 10.48 -13.31
C THR A 98 -7.18 10.03 -12.35
N THR A 99 -6.08 9.46 -12.85
CA THR A 99 -4.89 9.16 -12.03
C THR A 99 -4.17 10.43 -11.58
N LEU A 100 -4.03 11.44 -12.45
CA LEU A 100 -3.50 12.76 -12.09
C LEU A 100 -4.41 13.47 -11.08
N ASN A 101 -5.73 13.41 -11.24
CA ASN A 101 -6.66 13.94 -10.25
C ASN A 101 -6.48 13.24 -8.89
N ALA A 102 -6.43 11.91 -8.86
CA ALA A 102 -6.15 11.15 -7.63
C ALA A 102 -4.79 11.52 -7.00
N LEU A 103 -3.77 11.87 -7.80
CA LEU A 103 -2.47 12.36 -7.30
C LEU A 103 -2.62 13.72 -6.58
N LEU A 104 -3.44 14.64 -7.08
CA LEU A 104 -3.70 15.94 -6.43
C LEU A 104 -4.33 15.78 -5.03
N TYR A 105 -5.11 14.73 -4.77
CA TYR A 105 -5.60 14.39 -3.43
C TYR A 105 -4.60 13.57 -2.62
N SER A 106 -3.83 12.68 -3.28
CA SER A 106 -2.85 11.81 -2.63
C SER A 106 -1.66 12.58 -2.03
N VAL A 107 -1.13 13.57 -2.73
CA VAL A 107 0.01 14.38 -2.26
C VAL A 107 -0.27 15.08 -0.92
N PRO A 108 -1.28 15.96 -0.77
CA PRO A 108 -1.54 16.62 0.51
C PRO A 108 -1.91 15.64 1.63
N LEU A 109 -2.57 14.52 1.31
CA LEU A 109 -2.88 13.47 2.27
C LEU A 109 -1.59 12.82 2.82
N VAL A 110 -0.71 12.33 1.95
CA VAL A 110 0.54 11.67 2.36
C VAL A 110 1.50 12.65 3.05
N PHE A 111 1.56 13.91 2.62
CA PHE A 111 2.38 14.96 3.26
C PHE A 111 1.87 15.37 4.66
N LYS A 112 0.56 15.24 4.90
CA LYS A 112 -0.06 15.42 6.22
C LYS A 112 0.16 14.23 7.14
N LEU A 113 0.02 13.00 6.63
CA LEU A 113 0.14 11.78 7.42
C LEU A 113 1.60 11.38 7.71
N ARG A 114 2.51 11.62 6.75
CA ARG A 114 3.94 11.26 6.80
C ARG A 114 4.17 9.82 7.28
N PRO A 115 3.56 8.81 6.63
CA PRO A 115 3.72 7.41 7.02
C PRO A 115 5.19 6.98 6.94
N ASP A 116 5.57 5.98 7.72
CA ASP A 116 6.86 5.28 7.60
C ASP A 116 6.82 4.28 6.44
N MET A 117 5.66 3.67 6.20
CA MET A 117 5.46 2.63 5.20
C MET A 117 4.11 2.77 4.48
N VAL A 118 4.11 2.50 3.18
CA VAL A 118 2.92 2.32 2.34
C VAL A 118 2.79 0.84 2.00
N LEU A 119 1.69 0.19 2.38
CA LEU A 119 1.34 -1.16 1.99
C LEU A 119 0.17 -1.11 1.00
N CYS A 120 0.34 -1.71 -0.18
CA CYS A 120 -0.69 -1.70 -1.21
C CYS A 120 -0.65 -2.93 -2.13
N ASN A 121 -1.77 -3.16 -2.81
CA ASN A 121 -1.92 -4.18 -3.85
C ASN A 121 -2.71 -3.61 -5.04
N GLY A 122 -2.89 -4.41 -6.10
CA GLY A 122 -4.10 -4.38 -6.93
C GLY A 122 -4.38 -3.14 -7.79
N PRO A 123 -5.32 -2.23 -7.41
CA PRO A 123 -5.89 -1.26 -8.35
C PRO A 123 -4.98 -0.07 -8.63
N GLY A 124 -5.24 0.66 -9.72
CA GLY A 124 -4.45 1.83 -10.12
C GLY A 124 -4.36 2.93 -9.05
N THR A 125 -5.29 2.97 -8.11
CA THR A 125 -5.33 3.87 -6.94
C THR A 125 -4.09 3.78 -6.04
N CYS A 126 -3.35 2.67 -6.03
CA CYS A 126 -2.09 2.59 -5.27
C CYS A 126 -0.97 3.45 -5.86
N VAL A 127 -0.93 3.63 -7.19
CA VAL A 127 0.13 4.37 -7.88
C VAL A 127 0.28 5.83 -7.40
N PRO A 128 -0.78 6.68 -7.37
CA PRO A 128 -0.64 8.07 -6.92
C PRO A 128 -0.24 8.20 -5.44
N LEU A 129 -0.67 7.28 -4.57
CA LEU A 129 -0.25 7.29 -3.16
C LEU A 129 1.22 6.88 -2.98
N CYS A 130 1.69 5.90 -3.76
CA CYS A 130 3.11 5.52 -3.79
C CYS A 130 3.99 6.65 -4.33
N VAL A 131 3.57 7.30 -5.44
CA VAL A 131 4.27 8.47 -6.00
C VAL A 131 4.31 9.62 -4.99
N ALA A 132 3.22 9.88 -4.27
CA ALA A 132 3.21 10.88 -3.19
C ALA A 132 4.19 10.54 -2.06
N GLY A 133 4.36 9.25 -1.71
CA GLY A 133 5.39 8.79 -0.77
C GLY A 133 6.83 9.02 -1.27
N LEU A 134 7.10 8.70 -2.54
CA LEU A 134 8.39 8.97 -3.17
C LEU A 134 8.73 10.46 -3.21
N LEU A 135 7.74 11.32 -3.53
CA LEU A 135 7.92 12.78 -3.53
C LEU A 135 8.26 13.31 -2.13
N LEU A 136 7.71 12.71 -1.08
CA LEU A 136 7.97 13.08 0.31
C LEU A 136 9.43 12.75 0.71
N GLY A 137 9.96 11.63 0.22
CA GLY A 137 11.38 11.28 0.34
C GLY A 137 12.29 12.15 -0.52
N ALA A 138 11.93 12.39 -1.78
CA ALA A 138 12.72 13.20 -2.73
C ALA A 138 12.85 14.67 -2.32
N LEU A 139 11.86 15.22 -1.60
CA LEU A 139 11.93 16.55 -1.00
C LEU A 139 12.62 16.58 0.38
N GLY A 140 13.22 15.46 0.82
CA GLY A 140 13.95 15.38 2.09
C GLY A 140 13.09 15.48 3.36
N VAL A 141 11.77 15.32 3.25
CA VAL A 141 10.84 15.50 4.39
C VAL A 141 10.84 14.27 5.30
N LYS A 142 10.76 13.07 4.70
CA LYS A 142 10.83 11.75 5.36
C LYS A 142 10.86 10.67 4.27
N LYS A 143 11.74 9.68 4.41
CA LYS A 143 11.74 8.48 3.55
C LYS A 143 10.54 7.60 3.88
N VAL A 144 9.83 7.13 2.85
CA VAL A 144 8.64 6.29 2.98
C VAL A 144 8.90 4.97 2.29
N LEU A 145 8.85 3.86 3.03
CA LEU A 145 9.04 2.52 2.47
C LEU A 145 7.80 2.10 1.69
N ILE A 146 7.95 1.66 0.44
CA ILE A 146 6.86 1.25 -0.42
C ILE A 146 6.88 -0.27 -0.57
N VAL A 147 5.83 -0.90 -0.06
CA VAL A 147 5.59 -2.34 -0.13
C VAL A 147 4.40 -2.61 -1.04
N TYR A 148 4.67 -3.23 -2.18
CA TYR A 148 3.64 -3.67 -3.12
C TYR A 148 3.48 -5.19 -3.07
N VAL A 149 2.24 -5.67 -2.97
CA VAL A 149 1.90 -7.09 -3.11
C VAL A 149 1.04 -7.27 -4.35
N GLU A 150 1.53 -8.02 -5.32
CA GLU A 150 0.77 -8.34 -6.52
C GLU A 150 -0.41 -9.28 -6.19
N SER A 151 -1.54 -9.05 -6.84
CA SER A 151 -2.78 -9.77 -6.57
C SER A 151 -2.70 -11.24 -6.97
N ILE A 152 -3.35 -12.11 -6.21
CA ILE A 152 -3.41 -13.56 -6.47
C ILE A 152 -3.98 -13.89 -7.86
N CYS A 153 -4.82 -13.01 -8.42
CA CYS A 153 -5.35 -13.14 -9.77
C CYS A 153 -4.30 -12.99 -10.90
N ARG A 154 -3.05 -12.62 -10.59
CA ARG A 154 -1.97 -12.43 -11.56
C ARG A 154 -1.02 -13.63 -11.57
N VAL A 155 -1.38 -14.68 -12.30
CA VAL A 155 -0.58 -15.93 -12.37
C VAL A 155 0.63 -15.83 -13.29
N GLU A 156 0.48 -15.19 -14.46
CA GLU A 156 1.49 -15.25 -15.53
C GLU A 156 2.22 -13.93 -15.80
N THR A 157 1.56 -12.79 -15.55
CA THR A 157 2.08 -11.45 -15.84
C THR A 157 1.61 -10.44 -14.79
N LEU A 158 2.46 -9.48 -14.43
CA LEU A 158 2.09 -8.39 -13.50
C LEU A 158 0.92 -7.56 -14.05
N SER A 159 0.13 -7.01 -13.12
CA SER A 159 -0.88 -5.99 -13.39
C SER A 159 -0.24 -4.70 -13.93
N LEU A 160 -1.02 -3.76 -14.47
CA LEU A 160 -0.44 -2.48 -14.93
C LEU A 160 0.18 -1.70 -13.75
N SER A 161 -0.54 -1.64 -12.61
CA SER A 161 -0.03 -1.09 -11.35
C SER A 161 1.25 -1.82 -10.91
N GLY A 162 1.25 -3.15 -10.98
CA GLY A 162 2.40 -3.99 -10.65
C GLY A 162 3.60 -3.73 -11.55
N LYS A 163 3.43 -3.53 -12.86
CA LYS A 163 4.54 -3.16 -13.77
C LYS A 163 5.15 -1.80 -13.41
N ILE A 164 4.32 -0.81 -13.04
CA ILE A 164 4.77 0.51 -12.62
C ILE A 164 5.49 0.42 -11.26
N LEU A 165 4.82 -0.15 -10.27
CA LEU A 165 5.33 -0.24 -8.89
C LEU A 165 6.45 -1.26 -8.74
N TYR A 166 6.67 -2.17 -9.69
CA TYR A 166 7.88 -2.99 -9.73
C TYR A 166 9.14 -2.14 -9.70
N HIS A 167 9.18 -1.04 -10.46
CA HIS A 167 10.35 -0.15 -10.49
C HIS A 167 10.38 0.87 -9.35
N LEU A 168 9.24 1.13 -8.69
CA LEU A 168 9.09 2.21 -7.71
C LEU A 168 9.00 1.75 -6.24
N SER A 169 8.79 0.46 -5.98
CA SER A 169 8.70 -0.09 -4.62
C SER A 169 10.06 -0.55 -4.09
N ASP A 170 10.27 -0.38 -2.78
CA ASP A 170 11.42 -0.98 -2.08
C ASP A 170 11.26 -2.51 -2.02
N TYR A 171 10.06 -2.98 -1.67
CA TYR A 171 9.71 -4.40 -1.62
C TYR A 171 8.53 -4.71 -2.54
N PHE A 172 8.77 -5.62 -3.48
CA PHE A 172 7.76 -6.10 -4.42
C PHE A 172 7.51 -7.59 -4.21
N PHE A 173 6.28 -7.95 -3.84
CA PHE A 173 5.90 -9.31 -3.48
C PHE A 173 5.00 -9.95 -4.55
N VAL A 174 5.19 -11.26 -4.78
CA VAL A 174 4.40 -12.05 -5.73
C VAL A 174 3.93 -13.37 -5.10
N GLN A 175 2.72 -13.79 -5.46
CA GLN A 175 2.09 -15.01 -4.93
C GLN A 175 2.28 -16.25 -5.82
N TRP A 176 2.99 -16.11 -6.95
CA TRP A 176 3.26 -17.19 -7.92
C TRP A 176 4.75 -17.26 -8.25
N SER A 177 5.31 -18.48 -8.27
CA SER A 177 6.72 -18.73 -8.61
C SER A 177 7.04 -18.31 -10.05
N THR A 178 6.13 -18.56 -10.98
CA THR A 178 6.17 -18.11 -12.38
C THR A 178 6.37 -16.60 -12.54
N LEU A 179 5.91 -15.79 -11.59
CA LEU A 179 6.22 -14.35 -11.56
C LEU A 179 7.61 -14.08 -10.99
N LYS A 180 8.03 -14.80 -9.94
CA LYS A 180 9.39 -14.66 -9.38
C LYS A 180 10.47 -14.95 -10.42
N ASP A 181 10.28 -16.00 -11.22
CA ASP A 181 11.19 -16.38 -12.31
C ASP A 181 11.31 -15.29 -13.39
N LYS A 182 10.18 -14.64 -13.73
CA LYS A 182 10.11 -13.54 -14.71
C LYS A 182 10.56 -12.18 -14.17
N TYR A 183 10.48 -11.97 -12.86
CA TYR A 183 10.71 -10.67 -12.21
C TYR A 183 11.67 -10.84 -11.02
N PRO A 184 13.00 -10.94 -11.26
CA PRO A 184 13.95 -11.39 -10.24
C PRO A 184 14.04 -10.56 -8.96
N ARG A 185 13.73 -9.25 -8.98
CA ARG A 185 13.71 -8.39 -7.77
C ARG A 185 12.42 -8.54 -6.95
N SER A 186 11.45 -9.33 -7.41
CA SER A 186 10.29 -9.69 -6.60
C SER A 186 10.66 -10.72 -5.51
N VAL A 187 9.87 -10.80 -4.46
CA VAL A 187 9.96 -11.83 -3.42
C VAL A 187 8.73 -12.71 -3.50
N TYR A 188 8.95 -14.02 -3.64
CA TYR A 188 7.86 -15.01 -3.62
C TYR A 188 7.46 -15.32 -2.18
N ILE A 189 6.17 -15.16 -1.86
CA ILE A 189 5.63 -15.38 -0.51
C ILE A 189 4.52 -16.45 -0.46
N GLY A 190 4.33 -17.20 -1.54
CA GLY A 190 3.25 -18.17 -1.66
C GLY A 190 1.86 -17.52 -1.77
N ARG A 191 0.82 -18.34 -1.64
CA ARG A 191 -0.58 -17.89 -1.64
C ARG A 191 -0.98 -17.49 -0.23
N ILE A 192 -1.41 -16.24 -0.06
CA ILE A 192 -1.80 -15.67 1.24
C ILE A 192 -3.33 -15.64 1.43
N VAL A 193 -4.06 -15.87 0.34
CA VAL A 193 -5.51 -15.72 0.19
C VAL A 193 -6.07 -16.94 -0.55
#